data_AF-A0A6G2FZC5-F1
#
_entry.id   AF-A0A6G2FZC5-F1
#
_cell.length_a   1.000
_cell.length_b   1.000
_cell.length_c   1.000
_cell.angle_alpha   90.00
_cell.angle_beta   90.00
_cell.angle_gamma   90.00
#
_symmetry.space_group_name_H-M   'P 1'
#
loop_
_entity.id
_entity.type
_entity.pdbx_description
1 polymer ?
#
loop_
_entity_poly.entity_id
_entity_poly.type
_entity_poly.pdbx_seq_one_letter_code
_entity_poly.pdbx_strand_id
1 'polypeptide(L)'
;MDSTARRRPAGGETTTGRPETDGGSTDVRGDGGGIVPADRTPTWAERKARTTGLARLTYEYFERSRREDEVLRQESDYVERDVLAFPTWPHEIVRNSAIASFFVGMILFLSATLPPHIGAPANPSSTPAIILPDWYLYWSFGLLKLDPINPELAVLGGQKLMADRTFGVVANAIVVGVIALVPFLNKGSARRPVEEPFWAAVGVGGVLFAFTVSILAIKNLVPMNPNVLFDLTFIAPVVGGVVTYAVLKTMREGYMYDLNRRYYRLRPPR
;
A
#
# COMPACT_ATOMS: atom_id res chain seq x y z
N MET A 1 -26.74 80.58 6.96
CA MET A 1 -25.41 81.15 7.30
C MET A 1 -24.51 79.95 7.56
N ASP A 2 -23.93 79.40 6.50
CA ASP A 2 -22.51 79.60 6.12
C ASP A 2 -21.64 78.66 6.99
N SER A 3 -20.85 77.73 6.49
CA SER A 3 -19.84 77.87 5.45
C SER A 3 -19.35 76.48 5.00
N THR A 4 -19.12 76.38 3.69
CA THR A 4 -18.23 75.45 2.98
C THR A 4 -16.83 75.26 3.58
N ALA A 5 -16.19 74.10 3.38
CA ALA A 5 -14.79 74.01 2.94
C ALA A 5 -14.35 72.56 2.59
N ARG A 6 -13.93 72.38 1.33
CA ARG A 6 -13.19 71.21 0.79
C ARG A 6 -11.81 71.07 1.41
N ARG A 7 -11.30 69.83 1.56
CA ARG A 7 -9.89 69.46 1.26
C ARG A 7 -9.77 67.98 0.83
N ARG A 8 -9.32 67.77 -0.42
CA ARG A 8 -8.43 66.67 -0.86
C ARG A 8 -7.17 67.37 -1.41
N PRO A 9 -5.96 66.82 -1.29
CA PRO A 9 -5.40 66.10 -2.45
C PRO A 9 -4.36 64.99 -2.16
N ALA A 10 -4.05 64.23 -3.22
CA ALA A 10 -2.84 63.45 -3.56
C ALA A 10 -2.44 62.30 -2.62
N GLY A 11 -2.00 61.11 -3.05
CA GLY A 11 -1.45 60.62 -4.32
C GLY A 11 -0.39 59.58 -3.94
N GLY A 12 -0.37 58.41 -4.58
CA GLY A 12 0.63 57.38 -4.32
C GLY A 12 0.27 56.01 -4.89
N GLU A 13 0.64 55.79 -6.16
CA GLU A 13 0.77 54.46 -6.76
C GLU A 13 1.92 53.70 -6.09
N THR A 14 1.72 52.42 -5.79
CA THR A 14 2.84 51.46 -5.84
C THR A 14 2.32 50.07 -6.20
N THR A 15 2.80 49.61 -7.35
CA THR A 15 2.56 48.35 -8.02
C THR A 15 3.46 47.26 -7.43
N THR A 16 2.88 46.17 -6.93
CA THR A 16 3.58 44.86 -6.78
C THR A 16 2.51 43.78 -6.65
N GLY A 17 2.27 42.92 -7.63
CA GLY A 17 3.06 41.72 -7.86
C GLY A 17 2.12 40.51 -7.86
N ARG A 18 1.52 40.20 -9.01
CA ARG A 18 0.77 38.97 -9.28
C ARG A 18 1.79 37.89 -9.67
N PRO A 19 1.80 36.69 -9.07
CA PRO A 19 2.54 35.60 -9.68
C PRO A 19 1.64 34.97 -10.75
N GLU A 20 1.99 35.20 -12.00
CA GLU A 20 1.66 34.30 -13.10
C GLU A 20 2.53 33.05 -12.95
N THR A 21 1.91 31.88 -12.89
CA THR A 21 2.57 30.61 -13.23
C THR A 21 1.88 30.07 -14.47
N ASP A 22 2.60 30.24 -15.57
CA ASP A 22 2.33 29.66 -16.88
C ASP A 22 2.67 28.16 -16.87
N GLY A 23 2.06 27.40 -17.78
CA GLY A 23 2.58 26.11 -18.20
C GLY A 23 1.83 24.85 -17.76
N GLY A 24 0.83 24.48 -18.56
CA GLY A 24 0.69 23.11 -19.04
C GLY A 24 0.09 22.08 -18.08
N SER A 25 -1.22 21.88 -18.18
CA SER A 25 -1.75 20.52 -18.13
C SER A 25 -2.75 20.34 -19.26
N THR A 26 -2.40 19.43 -20.15
CA THR A 26 -3.26 18.77 -21.11
C THR A 26 -4.66 18.59 -20.54
N ASP A 27 -5.66 19.15 -21.24
CA ASP A 27 -7.04 18.72 -21.17
C ASP A 27 -7.08 17.20 -21.30
N VAL A 28 -7.07 16.48 -20.18
CA VAL A 28 -7.58 15.12 -20.14
C VAL A 28 -9.08 15.27 -20.19
N ARG A 29 -9.55 15.51 -21.42
CA ARG A 29 -10.93 15.31 -21.82
C ARG A 29 -11.20 13.84 -21.60
N GLY A 30 -11.70 13.52 -20.41
CA GLY A 30 -12.23 12.20 -20.14
C GLY A 30 -13.42 12.04 -21.07
N ASP A 31 -13.20 11.30 -22.15
CA ASP A 31 -14.23 10.79 -23.04
C ASP A 31 -15.13 9.85 -22.22
N GLY A 32 -16.03 10.45 -21.43
CA GLY A 32 -17.28 9.85 -21.03
C GLY A 32 -18.16 9.76 -22.27
N GLY A 33 -17.70 8.99 -23.25
CA GLY A 33 -18.42 8.62 -24.45
C GLY A 33 -19.72 7.96 -24.03
N GLY A 34 -20.82 8.64 -24.37
CA GLY A 34 -22.13 8.36 -23.86
C GLY A 34 -22.62 6.96 -24.21
N ILE A 35 -23.54 6.48 -23.37
CA ILE A 35 -24.40 5.31 -23.61
C ILE A 35 -25.42 5.59 -24.74
N VAL A 36 -25.21 6.64 -25.54
CA VAL A 36 -26.16 7.11 -26.56
C VAL A 36 -25.41 7.31 -27.88
N PRO A 37 -25.80 6.62 -28.97
CA PRO A 37 -25.27 6.87 -30.31
C PRO A 37 -25.31 8.37 -30.66
N ALA A 38 -24.22 8.88 -31.25
CA ALA A 38 -24.07 10.31 -31.56
C ALA A 38 -25.18 10.85 -32.48
N ASP A 39 -25.79 9.99 -33.29
CA ASP A 39 -26.88 10.31 -34.22
C ASP A 39 -28.22 10.65 -33.54
N ARG A 40 -28.33 10.43 -32.22
CA ARG A 40 -29.52 10.74 -31.41
C ARG A 40 -29.27 11.78 -30.33
N THR A 41 -28.18 12.55 -30.42
CA THR A 41 -27.94 13.61 -29.45
C THR A 41 -28.75 14.87 -29.82
N PRO A 42 -29.74 15.29 -29.01
CA PRO A 42 -30.57 16.44 -29.35
C PRO A 42 -29.75 17.73 -29.33
N THR A 43 -30.02 18.64 -30.26
CA THR A 43 -29.33 19.93 -30.37
C THR A 43 -29.57 20.82 -29.14
N TRP A 44 -28.76 21.86 -28.91
CA TRP A 44 -28.94 22.76 -27.75
C TRP A 44 -30.32 23.43 -27.73
N ALA A 45 -30.89 23.73 -28.90
CA ALA A 45 -32.23 24.29 -29.04
C ALA A 45 -33.32 23.28 -28.68
N GLU A 46 -33.23 22.04 -29.18
CA GLU A 46 -34.17 20.96 -28.85
C GLU A 46 -34.11 20.57 -27.36
N ARG A 47 -32.93 20.68 -26.75
CA ARG A 47 -32.71 20.50 -25.30
C ARG A 47 -33.43 21.55 -24.46
N LYS A 48 -33.48 22.80 -24.90
CA LYS A 48 -34.24 23.87 -24.21
C LYS A 48 -35.75 23.78 -24.45
N ALA A 49 -36.17 23.23 -25.60
CA ALA A 49 -37.58 23.12 -25.97
C ALA A 49 -38.34 22.03 -25.20
N ARG A 50 -37.67 20.97 -24.71
CA ARG A 50 -38.30 19.91 -23.90
C ARG A 50 -38.35 20.29 -22.42
N THR A 51 -39.21 21.26 -22.09
CA THR A 51 -39.27 21.89 -20.75
C THR A 51 -40.24 21.21 -19.77
N THR A 52 -40.83 20.05 -20.14
CA THR A 52 -41.85 19.37 -19.33
C THR A 52 -41.62 17.86 -19.26
N GLY A 53 -41.88 17.28 -18.07
CA GLY A 53 -41.87 15.83 -17.85
C GLY A 53 -40.50 15.22 -17.51
N LEU A 54 -40.34 13.94 -17.85
CA LEU A 54 -39.22 13.09 -17.41
C LEU A 54 -37.85 13.64 -17.83
N ALA A 55 -37.73 14.18 -19.05
CA ALA A 55 -36.45 14.69 -19.57
C ALA A 55 -35.90 15.87 -18.76
N ARG A 56 -36.78 16.76 -18.27
CA ARG A 56 -36.40 17.87 -17.40
C ARG A 56 -35.98 17.36 -16.02
N LEU A 57 -36.75 16.44 -15.43
CA LEU A 57 -36.40 15.83 -14.14
C LEU A 57 -35.08 15.07 -14.21
N THR A 58 -34.81 14.35 -15.32
CA THR A 58 -33.55 13.66 -15.57
C THR A 58 -32.38 14.64 -15.69
N TYR A 59 -32.57 15.77 -16.37
CA TYR A 59 -31.55 16.80 -16.48
C TYR A 59 -31.26 17.47 -15.13
N GLU A 60 -32.30 17.90 -14.42
CA GLU A 60 -32.19 18.51 -13.08
C GLU A 60 -31.53 17.53 -12.09
N TYR A 61 -31.86 16.24 -12.18
CA TYR A 61 -31.20 15.19 -11.40
C TYR A 61 -29.70 15.10 -11.72
N PHE A 62 -29.32 15.05 -13.00
CA PHE A 62 -27.90 14.94 -13.39
C PHE A 62 -27.09 16.20 -13.06
N GLU A 63 -27.67 17.39 -13.19
CA GLU A 63 -27.00 18.63 -12.76
C GLU A 63 -26.85 18.68 -11.24
N ARG A 64 -27.89 18.30 -10.50
CA ARG A 64 -27.83 18.22 -9.03
C ARG A 64 -26.79 17.21 -8.57
N SER A 65 -26.75 16.01 -9.15
CA SER A 65 -25.77 14.99 -8.80
C SER A 65 -24.33 15.43 -9.09
N ARG A 66 -24.11 16.19 -10.19
CA ARG A 66 -22.79 16.75 -10.49
C ARG A 66 -22.37 17.80 -9.47
N ARG A 67 -23.29 18.69 -9.08
CA ARG A 67 -22.99 19.70 -8.05
C ARG A 67 -22.74 19.06 -6.69
N GLU A 68 -23.55 18.07 -6.30
CA GLU A 68 -23.34 17.33 -5.05
C GLU A 68 -21.99 16.59 -5.05
N ASP A 69 -21.58 15.94 -6.16
CA ASP A 69 -20.26 15.29 -6.26
C ASP A 69 -19.10 16.31 -6.19
N GLU A 70 -19.26 17.48 -6.81
CA GLU A 70 -18.25 18.55 -6.77
C GLU A 70 -18.12 19.18 -5.38
N VAL A 71 -19.25 19.44 -4.70
CA VAL A 71 -19.26 19.93 -3.32
C VAL A 71 -18.63 18.90 -2.39
N LEU A 72 -19.00 17.61 -2.51
CA LEU A 72 -18.38 16.55 -1.73
C LEU A 72 -16.87 16.45 -1.98
N ARG A 73 -16.38 16.66 -3.21
CA ARG A 73 -14.94 16.67 -3.50
C ARG A 73 -14.24 17.86 -2.84
N GLN A 74 -14.81 19.05 -2.95
CA GLN A 74 -14.26 20.27 -2.36
C GLN A 74 -14.28 20.23 -0.83
N GLU A 75 -15.32 19.65 -0.23
CA GLU A 75 -15.38 19.40 1.21
C GLU A 75 -14.42 18.28 1.63
N SER A 76 -14.26 17.23 0.81
CA SER A 76 -13.45 16.04 1.13
C SER A 76 -11.94 16.27 1.20
N ASP A 77 -11.42 17.41 0.72
CA ASP A 77 -10.01 17.76 0.94
C ASP A 77 -9.69 17.96 2.44
N TYR A 78 -10.71 18.17 3.30
CA TYR A 78 -10.54 18.39 4.73
C TYR A 78 -11.55 17.67 5.64
N VAL A 79 -12.33 16.69 5.15
CA VAL A 79 -13.16 15.88 6.06
C VAL A 79 -12.27 14.95 6.88
N GLU A 80 -12.01 15.38 8.10
CA GLU A 80 -11.71 14.55 9.26
C GLU A 80 -12.61 13.32 9.18
N ARG A 81 -12.06 12.22 8.66
CA ARG A 81 -12.84 11.05 8.30
C ARG A 81 -13.48 10.55 9.59
N ASP A 82 -14.79 10.73 9.75
CA ASP A 82 -15.54 10.21 10.88
C ASP A 82 -15.12 8.75 11.10
N VAL A 83 -14.35 8.55 12.17
CA VAL A 83 -13.86 7.22 12.52
C VAL A 83 -15.08 6.49 13.04
N LEU A 84 -15.68 5.67 12.17
CA LEU A 84 -16.73 4.73 12.53
C LEU A 84 -16.15 3.69 13.50
N ALA A 85 -16.01 4.08 14.76
CA ALA A 85 -15.51 3.26 15.86
C ALA A 85 -16.40 3.41 17.08
N PHE A 86 -16.33 2.42 17.96
CA PHE A 86 -16.91 2.51 19.28
C PHE A 86 -15.94 3.26 20.21
N PRO A 87 -16.45 3.94 21.26
CA PRO A 87 -15.58 4.54 22.26
C PRO A 87 -14.67 3.48 22.89
N THR A 88 -13.45 3.89 23.23
CA THR A 88 -12.40 3.02 23.81
C THR A 88 -12.91 2.22 25.00
N TRP A 89 -13.74 2.86 25.83
CA TRP A 89 -14.45 2.22 26.92
C TRP A 89 -15.96 2.23 26.67
N PRO A 90 -16.69 1.14 26.96
CA PRO A 90 -16.20 -0.16 27.42
C PRO A 90 -15.86 -1.12 26.28
N HIS A 91 -16.37 -0.88 25.07
CA HIS A 91 -16.40 -1.87 23.99
C HIS A 91 -15.01 -2.34 23.55
N GLU A 92 -14.11 -1.42 23.22
CA GLU A 92 -12.78 -1.77 22.72
C GLU A 92 -11.91 -2.39 23.81
N ILE A 93 -11.96 -1.86 25.04
CA ILE A 93 -11.18 -2.40 26.18
C ILE A 93 -11.60 -3.81 26.55
N VAL A 94 -12.91 -4.11 26.63
CA VAL A 94 -13.38 -5.46 26.97
C VAL A 94 -12.97 -6.44 25.88
N ARG A 95 -13.16 -6.09 24.61
CA ARG A 95 -12.75 -6.93 23.47
C ARG A 95 -11.24 -7.18 23.48
N ASN A 96 -10.43 -6.13 23.63
CA ASN A 96 -8.97 -6.25 23.61
C ASN A 96 -8.44 -7.01 24.83
N SER A 97 -9.05 -6.83 26.02
CA SER A 97 -8.71 -7.59 27.23
C SER A 97 -9.01 -9.07 27.08
N ALA A 98 -10.14 -9.42 26.46
CA ALA A 98 -10.50 -10.81 26.18
C ALA A 98 -9.48 -11.47 25.22
N ILE A 99 -9.11 -10.78 24.14
CA ILE A 99 -8.10 -11.24 23.19
C ILE A 99 -6.73 -11.39 23.87
N ALA A 100 -6.32 -10.41 24.67
CA ALA A 100 -5.05 -10.47 25.42
C ALA A 100 -5.03 -11.64 26.40
N SER A 101 -6.12 -11.82 27.16
CA SER A 101 -6.26 -12.93 28.12
C SER A 101 -6.20 -14.29 27.41
N PHE A 102 -6.81 -14.41 26.24
CA PHE A 102 -6.73 -15.62 25.42
C PHE A 102 -5.29 -15.94 25.00
N PHE A 103 -4.54 -14.96 24.45
CA PHE A 103 -3.15 -15.19 24.04
C PHE A 103 -2.22 -15.46 25.23
N VAL A 104 -2.38 -14.76 26.36
CA VAL A 104 -1.63 -15.04 27.59
C VAL A 104 -1.92 -16.46 28.09
N GLY A 105 -3.19 -16.86 28.12
CA GLY A 105 -3.59 -18.22 28.47
C GLY A 105 -2.96 -19.26 27.56
N MET A 106 -2.92 -19.02 26.25
CA MET A 106 -2.28 -19.91 25.29
C MET A 106 -0.76 -20.02 25.50
N ILE A 107 -0.07 -18.91 25.80
CA ILE A 107 1.37 -18.93 26.11
C ILE A 107 1.65 -19.73 27.38
N LEU A 108 0.86 -19.51 28.44
CA LEU A 108 0.99 -20.28 29.69
C LEU A 108 0.71 -21.77 29.47
N PHE A 109 -0.31 -22.09 28.69
CA PHE A 109 -0.65 -23.46 28.33
C PHE A 109 0.48 -24.15 27.55
N LEU A 110 1.05 -23.49 26.53
CA LEU A 110 2.18 -24.03 25.77
C LEU A 110 3.43 -24.18 26.64
N SER A 111 3.73 -23.20 27.50
CA SER A 111 4.87 -23.27 28.43
C SER A 111 4.76 -24.44 29.41
N ALA A 112 3.54 -24.73 29.89
CA ALA A 112 3.29 -25.84 30.80
C ALA A 112 3.28 -27.22 30.10
N THR A 113 2.77 -27.30 28.87
CA THR A 113 2.63 -28.58 28.14
C THR A 113 3.87 -28.97 27.34
N LEU A 114 4.65 -28.00 26.89
CA LEU A 114 5.85 -28.16 26.08
C LEU A 114 7.00 -27.33 26.68
N PRO A 115 7.47 -27.65 27.91
CA PRO A 115 8.53 -26.90 28.54
C PRO A 115 9.82 -26.93 27.69
N PRO A 116 10.48 -25.78 27.47
CA PRO A 116 11.67 -25.72 26.64
C PRO A 116 12.81 -26.51 27.29
N HIS A 117 13.55 -27.25 26.47
CA HIS A 117 14.73 -27.97 26.95
C HIS A 117 15.86 -26.98 27.25
N ILE A 118 16.38 -26.98 28.49
CA ILE A 118 17.56 -26.20 28.85
C ILE A 118 18.79 -27.01 28.41
N GLY A 119 19.52 -26.49 27.42
CA GLY A 119 20.73 -27.14 26.91
C GLY A 119 21.88 -27.15 27.92
N ALA A 120 22.91 -27.94 27.62
CA ALA A 120 24.16 -27.92 28.40
C ALA A 120 24.82 -26.53 28.36
N PRO A 121 25.65 -26.19 29.37
CA PRO A 121 26.43 -24.96 29.36
C PRO A 121 27.26 -24.80 28.08
N ALA A 122 27.44 -23.56 27.64
CA ALA A 122 28.21 -23.26 26.42
C ALA A 122 29.65 -23.78 26.53
N ASN A 123 30.09 -24.51 25.50
CA ASN A 123 31.46 -25.04 25.40
C ASN A 123 32.14 -24.49 24.15
N PRO A 124 33.17 -23.62 24.27
CA PRO A 124 33.85 -23.05 23.12
C PRO A 124 34.67 -24.07 22.32
N SER A 125 34.99 -25.23 22.92
CA SER A 125 35.79 -26.29 22.30
C SER A 125 34.97 -27.35 21.56
N SER A 126 33.64 -27.26 21.57
CA SER A 126 32.76 -28.23 20.92
C SER A 126 31.59 -27.54 20.22
N THR A 127 31.48 -27.72 18.90
CA THR A 127 30.36 -27.19 18.11
C THR A 127 29.28 -28.27 17.92
N PRO A 128 28.02 -28.03 18.34
CA PRO A 128 26.93 -28.94 18.07
C PRO A 128 26.72 -29.16 16.56
N ALA A 129 26.32 -30.38 16.17
CA ALA A 129 26.10 -30.73 14.76
C ALA A 129 24.98 -29.92 14.10
N ILE A 130 23.97 -29.50 14.87
CA ILE A 130 22.88 -28.63 14.42
C ILE A 130 22.98 -27.33 15.20
N ILE A 131 23.47 -26.28 14.53
CA ILE A 131 23.54 -24.92 15.08
C ILE A 131 22.63 -24.02 14.22
N LEU A 132 21.39 -23.87 14.66
CA LEU A 132 20.37 -23.05 14.02
C LEU A 132 19.90 -21.99 15.03
N PRO A 133 19.65 -20.75 14.59
CA PRO A 133 19.05 -19.74 15.46
C PRO A 133 17.55 -20.06 15.68
N ASP A 134 16.85 -19.21 16.42
CA ASP A 134 15.40 -19.31 16.54
C ASP A 134 14.71 -19.08 15.19
N TRP A 135 13.52 -19.68 15.03
CA TRP A 135 12.79 -19.70 13.76
C TRP A 135 12.49 -18.31 13.19
N TYR A 136 12.27 -17.31 14.04
CA TYR A 136 12.02 -15.93 13.61
C TYR A 136 13.27 -15.23 13.04
N LEU A 137 14.47 -15.81 13.22
CA LEU A 137 15.72 -15.34 12.64
C LEU A 137 16.13 -16.11 11.37
N TYR A 138 15.39 -17.14 10.98
CA TYR A 138 15.73 -17.93 9.80
C TYR A 138 15.81 -17.11 8.52
N TRP A 139 14.95 -16.11 8.34
CA TRP A 139 15.01 -15.29 7.13
C TRP A 139 16.36 -14.55 7.02
N SER A 140 16.84 -13.98 8.12
CA SER A 140 18.10 -13.24 8.19
C SER A 140 19.32 -14.17 8.09
N PHE A 141 19.26 -15.33 8.76
CA PHE A 141 20.29 -16.36 8.70
C PHE A 141 20.38 -17.00 7.30
N GLY A 142 19.26 -17.17 6.62
CA GLY A 142 19.20 -17.68 5.25
C GLY A 142 19.91 -16.76 4.24
N LEU A 143 19.86 -15.45 4.45
CA LEU A 143 20.62 -14.47 3.65
C LEU A 143 22.15 -14.60 3.81
N LEU A 144 22.64 -15.30 4.83
CA LEU A 144 24.06 -15.63 4.94
C LEU A 144 24.48 -16.81 4.05
N LYS A 145 23.52 -17.53 3.46
CA LYS A 145 23.75 -18.71 2.62
C LYS A 145 23.61 -18.41 1.13
N LEU A 146 24.02 -17.20 0.74
CA LEU A 146 23.94 -16.68 -0.63
C LEU A 146 25.24 -16.87 -1.43
N ASP A 147 26.07 -17.85 -1.04
CA ASP A 147 27.36 -18.15 -1.69
C ASP A 147 27.27 -18.27 -3.23
N PRO A 148 26.23 -18.90 -3.81
CA PRO A 148 26.14 -19.08 -5.27
C PRO A 148 25.97 -17.80 -6.08
N ILE A 149 25.51 -16.70 -5.46
CA ILE A 149 25.28 -15.41 -6.13
C ILE A 149 26.30 -14.34 -5.72
N ASN A 150 27.29 -14.70 -4.89
CA ASN A 150 28.37 -13.80 -4.53
C ASN A 150 29.28 -13.57 -5.77
N PRO A 151 29.38 -12.35 -6.31
CA PRO A 151 30.06 -12.12 -7.58
C PRO A 151 31.56 -12.35 -7.49
N GLU A 152 32.08 -13.09 -8.47
CA GLU A 152 33.51 -13.26 -8.72
C GLU A 152 33.98 -12.25 -9.76
N LEU A 153 35.08 -11.54 -9.49
CA LEU A 153 35.65 -10.60 -10.45
C LEU A 153 36.64 -11.34 -11.36
N ALA A 154 36.26 -11.49 -12.62
CA ALA A 154 37.15 -12.01 -13.67
C ALA A 154 38.45 -11.19 -13.78
N VAL A 155 38.40 -9.89 -13.49
CA VAL A 155 39.56 -8.97 -13.51
C VAL A 155 40.57 -9.27 -12.39
N LEU A 156 40.13 -9.90 -11.29
CA LEU A 156 40.97 -10.33 -10.16
C LEU A 156 41.32 -11.83 -10.23
N GLY A 157 41.23 -12.44 -11.42
CA GLY A 157 41.52 -13.86 -11.60
C GLY A 157 40.47 -14.80 -11.02
N GLY A 158 39.20 -14.36 -10.92
CA GLY A 158 38.10 -15.17 -10.37
C GLY A 158 37.98 -15.11 -8.86
N GLN A 159 38.66 -14.17 -8.19
CA GLN A 159 38.48 -13.96 -6.76
C GLN A 159 37.12 -13.33 -6.47
N LYS A 160 36.44 -13.84 -5.42
CA LYS A 160 35.19 -13.28 -4.91
C LYS A 160 35.39 -11.82 -4.47
N LEU A 161 34.42 -10.95 -4.76
CA LEU A 161 34.46 -9.53 -4.37
C LEU A 161 34.61 -9.33 -2.86
N MET A 162 33.94 -10.18 -2.08
CA MET A 162 33.96 -10.16 -0.63
C MET A 162 33.70 -11.56 -0.07
N ALA A 163 34.02 -11.77 1.21
CA ALA A 163 33.74 -13.03 1.87
C ALA A 163 32.22 -13.32 1.90
N ASP A 164 31.83 -14.59 1.84
CA ASP A 164 30.42 -14.97 1.77
C ASP A 164 29.61 -14.46 2.97
N ARG A 165 30.22 -14.45 4.17
CA ARG A 165 29.61 -13.89 5.38
C ARG A 165 29.36 -12.40 5.25
N THR A 166 30.33 -11.64 4.73
CA THR A 166 30.17 -10.20 4.52
C THR A 166 29.12 -9.89 3.45
N PHE A 167 29.06 -10.71 2.39
CA PHE A 167 28.03 -10.60 1.36
C PHE A 167 26.62 -10.77 1.96
N GLY A 168 26.42 -11.79 2.80
CA GLY A 168 25.14 -12.03 3.44
C GLY A 168 24.73 -10.94 4.45
N VAL A 169 25.69 -10.32 5.14
CA VAL A 169 25.42 -9.16 6.01
C VAL A 169 24.98 -7.95 5.18
N VAL A 170 25.65 -7.69 4.06
CA VAL A 170 25.24 -6.64 3.11
C VAL A 170 23.85 -6.93 2.55
N ALA A 171 23.54 -8.18 2.20
CA ALA A 171 22.22 -8.57 1.73
C ALA A 171 21.12 -8.30 2.77
N ASN A 172 21.38 -8.56 4.06
CA ASN A 172 20.46 -8.18 5.14
C ASN A 172 20.21 -6.67 5.17
N ALA A 173 21.28 -5.86 5.10
CA ALA A 173 21.16 -4.40 5.09
C ALA A 173 20.34 -3.90 3.88
N ILE A 174 20.50 -4.52 2.71
CA ILE A 174 19.73 -4.20 1.51
C ILE A 174 18.24 -4.52 1.72
N VAL A 175 17.91 -5.73 2.20
CA VAL A 175 16.50 -6.13 2.41
C VAL A 175 15.82 -5.21 3.43
N VAL A 176 16.47 -4.95 4.56
CA VAL A 176 15.95 -4.02 5.58
C VAL A 176 15.85 -2.60 5.03
N GLY A 177 16.84 -2.15 4.26
CA GLY A 177 16.84 -0.84 3.61
C GLY A 177 15.67 -0.67 2.63
N VAL A 178 15.40 -1.68 1.80
CA VAL A 178 14.24 -1.68 0.89
C VAL A 178 12.94 -1.58 1.68
N ILE A 179 12.77 -2.37 2.74
CA ILE A 179 11.57 -2.34 3.61
C ILE A 179 11.42 -0.95 4.26
N ALA A 180 12.51 -0.37 4.76
CA ALA A 180 12.51 0.96 5.36
C ALA A 180 12.15 2.07 4.37
N LEU A 181 12.42 1.88 3.07
CA LEU A 181 12.06 2.81 2.01
C LEU A 181 10.60 2.69 1.55
N VAL A 182 9.91 1.58 1.83
CA VAL A 182 8.52 1.34 1.37
C VAL A 182 7.57 2.50 1.71
N PRO A 183 7.55 3.08 2.92
CA PRO A 183 6.64 4.20 3.24
C PRO A 183 6.89 5.47 2.42
N PHE A 184 8.11 5.67 1.91
CA PHE A 184 8.46 6.84 1.10
C PHE A 184 8.19 6.63 -0.40
N LEU A 185 8.24 5.37 -0.84
CA LEU A 185 7.95 4.97 -2.21
C LEU A 185 6.44 4.86 -2.44
N ASN A 186 5.70 4.27 -1.48
CA ASN A 186 4.25 4.17 -1.56
C ASN A 186 3.58 5.40 -0.93
N LYS A 187 3.28 6.41 -1.75
CA LYS A 187 2.47 7.58 -1.38
C LYS A 187 0.96 7.34 -1.49
N GLY A 188 0.57 6.08 -1.72
CA GLY A 188 -0.80 5.65 -1.89
C GLY A 188 -1.67 5.92 -0.67
N SER A 189 -2.91 6.34 -0.92
CA SER A 189 -3.93 6.54 0.14
C SER A 189 -4.75 5.27 0.40
N ALA A 190 -4.43 4.15 -0.28
CA ALA A 190 -5.31 2.99 -0.30
C ALA A 190 -5.47 2.29 1.05
N ARG A 191 -6.69 1.81 1.28
CA ARG A 191 -7.10 1.14 2.53
C ARG A 191 -7.25 -0.36 2.36
N ARG A 192 -7.26 -0.88 1.12
CA ARG A 192 -7.48 -2.30 0.81
C ARG A 192 -6.44 -2.84 -0.20
N PRO A 193 -5.97 -4.09 -0.06
CA PRO A 193 -5.02 -4.68 -1.00
C PRO A 193 -5.46 -4.66 -2.48
N VAL A 194 -6.77 -4.78 -2.75
CA VAL A 194 -7.34 -4.75 -4.11
C VAL A 194 -7.28 -3.35 -4.74
N GLU A 195 -7.21 -2.28 -3.95
CA GLU A 195 -7.12 -0.90 -4.46
C GLU A 195 -5.72 -0.61 -5.03
N GLU A 196 -4.68 -1.17 -4.40
CA GLU A 196 -3.27 -1.09 -4.81
C GLU A 196 -2.67 -2.48 -5.08
N PRO A 197 -3.10 -3.14 -6.17
CA PRO A 197 -2.72 -4.53 -6.45
C PRO A 197 -1.21 -4.72 -6.63
N PHE A 198 -0.49 -3.69 -7.10
CA PHE A 198 0.96 -3.73 -7.25
C PHE A 198 1.68 -3.81 -5.89
N TRP A 199 1.39 -2.88 -4.97
CA TRP A 199 2.02 -2.86 -3.64
C TRP A 199 1.63 -4.06 -2.79
N ALA A 200 0.38 -4.51 -2.89
CA ALA A 200 -0.06 -5.74 -2.27
C ALA A 200 0.71 -6.96 -2.80
N ALA A 201 0.93 -7.05 -4.11
CA ALA A 201 1.73 -8.11 -4.73
C ALA A 201 3.20 -8.08 -4.30
N VAL A 202 3.81 -6.88 -4.21
CA VAL A 202 5.16 -6.72 -3.66
C VAL A 202 5.22 -7.20 -2.21
N GLY A 203 4.22 -6.88 -1.39
CA GLY A 203 4.12 -7.36 -0.02
C GLY A 203 4.03 -8.89 0.08
N VAL A 204 3.17 -9.53 -0.73
CA VAL A 204 3.08 -11.00 -0.78
C VAL A 204 4.38 -11.62 -1.29
N GLY A 205 5.01 -11.04 -2.31
CA GLY A 205 6.35 -11.43 -2.76
C GLY A 205 7.37 -11.37 -1.62
N GLY A 206 7.37 -10.31 -0.82
CA GLY A 206 8.22 -10.17 0.35
C GLY A 206 7.98 -11.23 1.42
N VAL A 207 6.72 -11.56 1.71
CA VAL A 207 6.36 -12.64 2.66
C VAL A 207 6.83 -14.00 2.14
N LEU A 208 6.62 -14.28 0.86
CA LEU A 208 7.09 -15.51 0.23
C LEU A 208 8.61 -15.59 0.23
N PHE A 209 9.30 -14.47 -0.02
CA PHE A 209 10.76 -14.41 0.04
C PHE A 209 11.27 -14.69 1.46
N ALA A 210 10.68 -14.07 2.48
CA ALA A 210 11.02 -14.34 3.87
C ALA A 210 10.79 -15.81 4.24
N PHE A 211 9.72 -16.43 3.73
CA PHE A 211 9.44 -17.84 3.94
C PHE A 211 10.45 -18.75 3.24
N THR A 212 10.70 -18.56 1.94
CA THR A 212 11.60 -19.44 1.18
C THR A 212 13.05 -19.30 1.63
N VAL A 213 13.51 -18.09 1.95
CA VAL A 213 14.87 -17.87 2.47
C VAL A 213 15.01 -18.45 3.89
N SER A 214 13.93 -18.50 4.68
CA SER A 214 13.91 -19.23 5.95
C SER A 214 14.06 -20.74 5.76
N ILE A 215 13.44 -21.32 4.72
CA ILE A 215 13.64 -22.74 4.38
C ILE A 215 15.08 -22.98 3.91
N LEU A 216 15.65 -22.07 3.12
CA LEU A 216 17.06 -22.12 2.72
C LEU A 216 18.00 -22.12 3.95
N ALA A 217 17.63 -21.37 4.99
CA ALA A 217 18.34 -21.33 6.27
C ALA A 217 18.46 -22.73 6.91
N ILE A 218 17.46 -23.58 6.73
CA ILE A 218 17.42 -24.97 7.23
C ILE A 218 17.62 -26.02 6.13
N LYS A 219 18.31 -25.68 5.02
CA LYS A 219 18.53 -26.59 3.87
C LYS A 219 19.03 -28.00 4.22
N ASN A 220 19.75 -28.16 5.33
CA ASN A 220 20.27 -29.45 5.79
C ASN A 220 19.18 -30.38 6.36
N LEU A 221 18.03 -29.85 6.75
CA LEU A 221 16.89 -30.59 7.31
C LEU A 221 15.78 -30.84 6.27
N VAL A 222 15.86 -30.18 5.12
CA VAL A 222 14.86 -30.28 4.07
C VAL A 222 15.28 -31.40 3.12
N PRO A 223 14.46 -32.44 2.90
CA PRO A 223 14.77 -33.54 2.00
C PRO A 223 14.57 -33.14 0.53
N MET A 224 15.28 -32.10 0.07
CA MET A 224 15.21 -31.54 -1.27
C MET A 224 16.62 -31.26 -1.80
N ASN A 225 16.79 -31.26 -3.12
CA ASN A 225 18.05 -30.83 -3.73
C ASN A 225 18.37 -29.36 -3.33
N PRO A 226 19.56 -29.08 -2.75
CA PRO A 226 19.91 -27.73 -2.30
C PRO A 226 19.91 -26.67 -3.41
N ASN A 227 20.23 -27.05 -4.66
CA ASN A 227 20.23 -26.14 -5.79
C ASN A 227 18.79 -25.75 -6.18
N VAL A 228 17.88 -26.74 -6.21
CA VAL A 228 16.46 -26.47 -6.47
C VAL A 228 15.87 -25.59 -5.36
N LEU A 229 16.23 -25.86 -4.10
CA LEU A 229 15.80 -25.03 -2.98
C LEU A 229 16.31 -23.58 -3.10
N PHE A 230 17.56 -23.41 -3.54
CA PHE A 230 18.14 -22.10 -3.81
C PHE A 230 17.38 -21.38 -4.94
N ASP A 231 17.12 -22.04 -6.06
CA ASP A 231 16.38 -21.46 -7.19
C ASP A 231 14.96 -21.06 -6.78
N LEU A 232 14.26 -21.93 -6.04
CA LEU A 232 12.92 -21.65 -5.50
C LEU A 232 12.91 -20.45 -4.55
N THR A 233 14.03 -20.18 -3.87
CA THR A 233 14.15 -19.04 -2.96
C THR A 233 13.90 -17.71 -3.68
N PHE A 234 14.27 -17.61 -4.95
CA PHE A 234 14.10 -16.41 -5.76
C PHE A 234 12.95 -16.50 -6.77
N ILE A 235 12.63 -17.70 -7.26
CA ILE A 235 11.56 -17.90 -8.24
C ILE A 235 10.17 -17.82 -7.57
N ALA A 236 9.96 -18.50 -6.44
CA ALA A 236 8.63 -18.59 -5.83
C ALA A 236 8.09 -17.22 -5.37
N PRO A 237 8.90 -16.30 -4.79
CA PRO A 237 8.44 -14.95 -4.48
C PRO A 237 7.99 -14.15 -5.70
N VAL A 238 8.72 -14.26 -6.82
CA VAL A 238 8.40 -13.58 -8.08
C VAL A 238 7.10 -14.13 -8.65
N VAL A 239 6.99 -15.46 -8.74
CA VAL A 239 5.78 -16.12 -9.24
C VAL A 239 4.57 -15.78 -8.37
N GLY A 240 4.70 -15.89 -7.04
CA GLY A 240 3.62 -15.58 -6.12
C GLY A 240 3.21 -14.10 -6.14
N GLY A 241 4.17 -13.19 -6.31
CA GLY A 241 3.90 -11.77 -6.53
C GLY A 241 3.13 -11.54 -7.83
N VAL A 242 3.56 -12.12 -8.95
CA VAL A 242 2.87 -12.00 -10.25
C VAL A 242 1.45 -12.57 -10.19
N VAL A 243 1.26 -13.75 -9.59
CA VAL A 243 -0.05 -14.36 -9.40
C VAL A 243 -0.94 -13.48 -8.53
N THR A 244 -0.41 -12.96 -7.42
CA THR A 244 -1.15 -12.05 -6.52
C THR A 244 -1.57 -10.78 -7.26
N TYR A 245 -0.68 -10.19 -8.04
CA TYR A 245 -0.99 -9.02 -8.86
C TYR A 245 -2.12 -9.31 -9.84
N ALA A 246 -2.04 -10.42 -10.57
CA ALA A 246 -3.06 -10.84 -11.52
C ALA A 246 -4.42 -11.04 -10.83
N VAL A 247 -4.46 -11.74 -9.70
CA VAL A 247 -5.68 -11.99 -8.93
C VAL A 247 -6.28 -10.69 -8.39
N LEU A 248 -5.48 -9.82 -7.78
CA LEU A 248 -6.00 -8.56 -7.23
C LEU A 248 -6.46 -7.60 -8.33
N LYS A 249 -5.78 -7.61 -9.49
CA LYS A 249 -6.19 -6.81 -10.65
C LYS A 249 -7.53 -7.27 -11.20
N THR A 250 -7.76 -8.58 -11.34
CA THR A 250 -9.06 -9.10 -11.79
C THR A 250 -10.17 -8.82 -10.79
N MET A 251 -9.89 -8.91 -9.48
CA MET A 251 -10.86 -8.53 -8.43
C MET A 251 -11.22 -7.04 -8.48
N ARG A 252 -10.26 -6.17 -8.84
CA ARG A 252 -10.48 -4.72 -8.96
C ARG A 252 -11.35 -4.37 -10.17
N GLU A 253 -11.22 -5.12 -11.25
CA GLU A 253 -11.99 -4.91 -12.50
C GLU A 253 -13.40 -5.54 -12.43
N GLY A 254 -13.74 -6.23 -11.34
CA GLY A 254 -15.05 -6.85 -11.15
C GLY A 254 -16.17 -5.84 -10.83
N TYR A 255 -17.35 -6.06 -11.41
CA TYR A 255 -18.57 -5.24 -11.21
C TYR A 255 -18.91 -4.96 -9.74
N MET A 256 -18.65 -5.93 -8.85
CA MET A 256 -18.86 -5.78 -7.40
C MET A 256 -17.94 -4.75 -6.74
N TYR A 257 -16.70 -4.58 -7.23
CA TYR A 257 -15.78 -3.57 -6.72
C TYR A 257 -16.28 -2.15 -7.05
N ASP A 258 -16.66 -1.92 -8.31
CA ASP A 258 -17.21 -0.64 -8.75
C ASP A 258 -18.52 -0.28 -8.04
N LEU A 259 -19.40 -1.27 -7.84
CA LEU A 259 -20.64 -1.08 -7.11
C LEU A 259 -20.38 -0.70 -5.65
N ASN A 260 -19.50 -1.43 -4.96
CA ASN A 260 -19.18 -1.18 -3.56
C ASN A 260 -18.50 0.20 -3.38
N ARG A 261 -17.61 0.58 -4.31
CA ARG A 261 -16.96 1.89 -4.33
C ARG A 261 -17.97 3.03 -4.49
N ARG A 262 -19.01 2.85 -5.31
CA ARG A 262 -20.09 3.82 -5.49
C ARG A 262 -20.99 3.93 -4.25
N TYR A 263 -21.33 2.81 -3.61
CA TYR A 263 -22.14 2.81 -2.38
C TYR A 263 -21.48 3.61 -1.23
N TYR A 264 -20.15 3.53 -1.09
CA TYR A 264 -19.44 4.32 -0.08
C TYR A 264 -19.38 5.83 -0.39
N ARG A 265 -19.48 6.23 -1.66
CA ARG A 265 -19.56 7.65 -2.05
C ARG A 265 -20.96 8.25 -1.90
N LEU A 266 -21.99 7.41 -2.01
CA LEU A 266 -23.39 7.84 -1.98
C LEU A 266 -24.00 7.89 -0.57
N ARG A 267 -23.25 7.54 0.47
CA ARG A 267 -23.77 7.64 1.84
C ARG A 267 -23.69 9.11 2.27
N PRO A 268 -24.82 9.80 2.50
CA PRO A 268 -24.79 11.18 2.95
C PRO A 268 -24.03 11.26 4.28
N PRO A 269 -23.20 12.30 4.49
CA PRO A 269 -22.80 12.66 5.85
C PRO A 269 -24.08 12.88 6.67
N ARG A 270 -24.09 12.35 7.89
CA ARG A 270 -25.20 12.57 8.82
C ARG A 270 -25.10 13.95 9.45
#